data_AF-J8SRJ7-F1
#
_entry.id   AF-J8SRJ7-F1
#
_cell.length_a   1.000
_cell.length_b   1.000
_cell.length_c   1.000
_cell.angle_alpha   90.00
_cell.angle_beta   90.00
_cell.angle_gamma   90.00
#
_symmetry.space_group_name_H-M   'P 1'
#
loop_
_entity.id
_entity.type
_entity.pdbx_description
1 polymer ?
#
loop_
_entity_poly.entity_id
_entity_poly.type
_entity_poly.pdbx_seq_one_letter_code
_entity_poly.pdbx_strand_id
1 'polypeptide(L)'
;MNVLSITGLDANQVAPIVKGLQQLLADFQVYYANLRGYHWHVRGPQFFTLHSQFEKMYNEAAESVDEIAERILQLGATPENRFSEYLKISQLKEQSNVSAASDIIPAILESLRILIAQERAVLALADEADDTATSDLLSDLLDGQEKTAWMVAAYLG
;
A
#
# COMPACT_ATOMS: atom_id res chain seq x y z
N MET A 1 30.85 -3.28 -3.13
CA MET A 1 30.14 -3.35 -4.43
C MET A 1 28.74 -2.82 -4.18
N ASN A 2 28.24 -1.87 -4.98
CA ASN A 2 26.90 -1.31 -4.80
C ASN A 2 25.87 -2.29 -5.38
N VAL A 3 24.71 -2.52 -4.75
CA VAL A 3 23.67 -3.43 -5.28
C VAL A 3 23.28 -3.05 -6.71
N LEU A 4 23.16 -1.75 -7.00
CA LEU A 4 22.82 -1.26 -8.34
C LEU A 4 23.88 -1.61 -9.40
N SER A 5 25.16 -1.69 -9.02
CA SER A 5 26.21 -2.14 -9.93
C SER A 5 26.14 -3.64 -10.25
N ILE A 6 25.47 -4.43 -9.40
CA ILE A 6 25.25 -5.86 -9.61
C ILE A 6 24.01 -6.07 -10.47
N THR A 7 22.95 -5.30 -10.22
CA THR A 7 21.68 -5.40 -10.96
C THR A 7 21.68 -4.64 -12.29
N GLY A 8 22.64 -3.73 -12.50
CA GLY A 8 22.78 -2.97 -13.74
C GLY A 8 21.90 -1.71 -13.83
N LEU A 9 21.24 -1.31 -12.74
CA LEU A 9 20.34 -0.16 -12.71
C LEU A 9 21.10 1.17 -12.53
N ASP A 10 20.64 2.23 -13.21
CA ASP A 10 21.20 3.57 -13.06
C ASP A 10 20.70 4.25 -11.78
N ALA A 11 21.64 4.77 -10.98
CA ALA A 11 21.31 5.37 -9.68
C ALA A 11 20.44 6.64 -9.78
N ASN A 12 20.56 7.42 -10.87
CA ASN A 12 19.75 8.62 -11.06
C ASN A 12 18.32 8.27 -11.47
N GLN A 13 18.13 7.19 -12.24
CA GLN A 13 16.81 6.68 -12.60
C GLN A 13 16.12 5.96 -11.42
N VAL A 14 16.89 5.30 -10.55
CA VAL A 14 16.37 4.63 -9.35
C VAL A 14 15.93 5.61 -8.25
N ALA A 15 16.60 6.76 -8.12
CA ALA A 15 16.28 7.74 -7.08
C ALA A 15 14.79 8.17 -7.01
N PRO A 16 14.11 8.53 -8.13
CA PRO A 16 12.68 8.84 -8.09
C PRO A 16 11.80 7.61 -7.76
N ILE A 17 12.18 6.41 -8.18
CA ILE A 17 11.47 5.16 -7.85
C ILE A 17 11.51 4.93 -6.33
N VAL A 18 12.70 4.99 -5.73
CA VAL A 18 12.88 4.87 -4.27
C VAL A 18 12.05 5.91 -3.51
N LYS A 19 11.98 7.15 -4.01
CA LYS A 19 11.14 8.19 -3.40
C LYS A 19 9.65 7.81 -3.47
N GLY A 20 9.20 7.29 -4.59
CA GLY A 20 7.84 6.78 -4.78
C GLY A 20 7.52 5.61 -3.84
N LEU A 21 8.42 4.63 -3.75
CA LEU A 21 8.26 3.49 -2.84
C LEU A 21 8.26 3.90 -1.36
N GLN A 22 9.03 4.91 -0.96
CA GLN A 22 8.97 5.44 0.42
C GLN A 22 7.64 6.12 0.74
N GLN A 23 7.05 6.83 -0.23
CA GLN A 23 5.70 7.38 -0.11
C GLN A 23 4.67 6.25 0.04
N LEU A 24 4.73 5.24 -0.83
CA LEU A 24 3.86 4.07 -0.77
C LEU A 24 3.99 3.34 0.57
N LEU A 25 5.21 3.10 1.04
CA LEU A 25 5.45 2.46 2.33
C LEU A 25 4.76 3.20 3.48
N ALA A 26 4.84 4.53 3.51
CA ALA A 26 4.18 5.33 4.52
C ALA A 26 2.65 5.23 4.44
N ASP A 27 2.09 5.28 3.22
CA ASP A 27 0.65 5.17 3.00
C ASP A 27 0.12 3.76 3.35
N PHE A 28 0.84 2.70 2.99
CA PHE A 28 0.50 1.33 3.35
C PHE A 28 0.54 1.09 4.86
N GLN A 29 1.49 1.69 5.58
CA GLN A 29 1.54 1.60 7.05
C GLN A 29 0.30 2.22 7.71
N VAL A 30 -0.15 3.38 7.23
CA VAL A 30 -1.40 4.00 7.71
C VAL A 30 -2.62 3.20 7.28
N TYR A 31 -2.64 2.68 6.05
CA TYR A 31 -3.71 1.81 5.55
C TYR A 31 -3.86 0.54 6.41
N TYR A 32 -2.76 -0.15 6.68
CA TYR A 32 -2.71 -1.31 7.57
C TYR A 32 -3.28 -1.00 8.95
N ALA A 33 -2.84 0.10 9.58
CA ALA A 33 -3.33 0.51 10.88
C ALA A 33 -4.84 0.82 10.87
N ASN A 34 -5.32 1.47 9.82
CA ASN A 34 -6.75 1.76 9.64
C ASN A 34 -7.58 0.46 9.48
N LEU A 35 -7.11 -0.50 8.68
CA LEU A 35 -7.78 -1.80 8.50
C LEU A 35 -7.89 -2.57 9.81
N ARG A 36 -6.84 -2.55 10.64
CA ARG A 36 -6.87 -3.11 12.01
C ARG A 36 -7.93 -2.42 12.87
N GLY A 37 -8.02 -1.10 12.77
CA GLY A 37 -9.06 -0.30 13.42
C GLY A 37 -10.47 -0.72 12.98
N TYR A 38 -10.69 -0.93 11.69
CA TYR A 38 -11.99 -1.38 11.16
C TYR A 38 -12.33 -2.80 11.64
N HIS A 39 -11.35 -3.71 11.61
CA HIS A 39 -11.50 -5.08 12.11
C HIS A 39 -11.94 -5.09 13.59
N TRP A 40 -11.34 -4.26 14.45
CA TRP A 40 -11.69 -4.20 15.87
C TRP A 40 -13.04 -3.52 16.14
N HIS A 41 -13.38 -2.48 15.38
CA HIS A 41 -14.49 -1.60 15.74
C HIS A 41 -15.77 -1.83 14.93
N VAL A 42 -15.75 -2.65 13.87
CA VAL A 42 -16.95 -2.91 13.07
C VAL A 42 -18.10 -3.41 13.93
N ARG A 43 -19.31 -2.92 13.66
CA ARG A 43 -20.55 -3.29 14.36
C ARG A 43 -21.69 -3.51 13.37
N GLY A 44 -22.73 -4.21 13.83
CA GLY A 44 -23.97 -4.40 13.10
C GLY A 44 -24.17 -5.83 12.58
N PRO A 45 -25.23 -6.07 11.79
CA PRO A 45 -25.65 -7.41 11.39
C PRO A 45 -24.60 -8.20 10.60
N GLN A 46 -23.64 -7.51 9.99
CA GLN A 46 -22.60 -8.08 9.14
C GLN A 46 -21.26 -8.24 9.86
N PHE A 47 -21.26 -8.12 11.19
CA PHE A 47 -20.07 -8.14 12.04
C PHE A 47 -19.11 -9.28 11.66
N PHE A 48 -19.55 -10.54 11.69
CA PHE A 48 -18.67 -11.68 11.46
C PHE A 48 -18.04 -11.69 10.06
N THR A 49 -18.82 -11.33 9.03
CA THR A 49 -18.32 -11.28 7.65
C THR A 49 -17.30 -10.16 7.47
N LEU A 50 -17.62 -8.94 7.89
CA LEU A 50 -16.74 -7.79 7.72
C LEU A 50 -15.51 -7.87 8.61
N HIS A 51 -15.66 -8.34 9.85
CA HIS A 51 -14.55 -8.56 10.78
C HIS A 51 -13.50 -9.51 10.18
N SER A 52 -13.92 -10.65 9.64
CA SER A 52 -13.02 -11.59 8.97
C SER A 52 -12.45 -11.03 7.67
N GLN A 53 -13.24 -10.29 6.89
CA GLN A 53 -12.76 -9.68 5.65
C GLN A 53 -11.69 -8.61 5.90
N PHE A 54 -11.87 -7.75 6.91
CA PHE A 54 -10.87 -6.74 7.27
C PHE A 54 -9.59 -7.38 7.85
N GLU A 55 -9.70 -8.56 8.45
CA GLU A 55 -8.53 -9.34 8.85
C GLU A 55 -7.71 -9.82 7.67
N LYS A 56 -8.37 -10.43 6.69
CA LYS A 56 -7.72 -10.81 5.45
C LYS A 56 -7.00 -9.62 4.81
N MET A 57 -7.69 -8.48 4.69
CA MET A 57 -7.12 -7.27 4.09
C MET A 57 -5.91 -6.72 4.84
N TYR A 58 -5.93 -6.69 6.19
CA TYR A 58 -4.77 -6.17 6.92
C TYR A 58 -3.57 -7.12 6.84
N ASN A 59 -3.80 -8.44 6.71
CA ASN A 59 -2.71 -9.40 6.50
C ASN A 59 -2.05 -9.20 5.13
N GLU A 60 -2.86 -9.05 4.07
CA GLU A 60 -2.37 -8.73 2.72
C GLU A 60 -1.60 -7.40 2.72
N ALA A 61 -2.12 -6.36 3.40
CA ALA A 61 -1.40 -5.08 3.52
C ALA A 61 -0.07 -5.21 4.29
N ALA A 62 0.01 -6.09 5.29
CA ALA A 62 1.25 -6.33 6.03
C ALA A 62 2.32 -7.02 5.16
N GLU A 63 1.91 -7.94 4.29
CA GLU A 63 2.80 -8.55 3.29
C GLU A 63 3.31 -7.49 2.30
N SER A 64 2.43 -6.63 1.77
CA SER A 64 2.84 -5.54 0.87
C SER A 64 3.81 -4.55 1.52
N VAL A 65 3.64 -4.23 2.81
CA VAL A 65 4.57 -3.38 3.57
C VAL A 65 5.98 -3.97 3.57
N ASP A 66 6.10 -5.28 3.79
CA ASP A 66 7.38 -5.98 3.81
C ASP A 66 8.04 -5.98 2.42
N GLU A 67 7.29 -6.37 1.38
CA GLU A 67 7.79 -6.41 0.00
C GLU A 67 8.25 -5.04 -0.50
N ILE A 68 7.51 -3.97 -0.20
CA ILE A 68 7.90 -2.60 -0.55
C ILE A 68 9.17 -2.18 0.21
N ALA A 69 9.26 -2.45 1.50
CA ALA A 69 10.44 -2.12 2.31
C ALA A 69 11.68 -2.89 1.84
N GLU A 70 11.55 -4.18 1.54
CA GLU A 70 12.63 -4.99 0.99
C GLU A 70 13.02 -4.52 -0.42
N ARG A 71 12.06 -4.09 -1.25
CA ARG A 71 12.38 -3.53 -2.56
C ARG A 71 13.20 -2.24 -2.45
N ILE A 72 12.90 -1.38 -1.49
CA ILE A 72 13.71 -0.18 -1.21
C ILE A 72 15.16 -0.57 -0.84
N LEU A 73 15.35 -1.64 -0.04
CA LEU A 73 16.68 -2.16 0.30
C LEU A 73 17.41 -2.71 -0.93
N GLN A 74 16.71 -3.44 -1.80
CA GLN A 74 17.26 -3.96 -3.05
C GLN A 74 17.71 -2.84 -4.01
N LEU A 75 17.07 -1.67 -3.94
CA LEU A 75 17.47 -0.47 -4.68
C LEU A 75 18.60 0.33 -3.99
N GLY A 76 19.18 -0.21 -2.91
CA GLY A 76 20.31 0.39 -2.21
C GLY A 76 19.96 1.55 -1.29
N ALA A 77 18.67 1.75 -1.00
CA ALA A 77 18.19 2.76 -0.07
C ALA A 77 17.78 2.13 1.28
N THR A 78 17.49 2.96 2.28
CA THR A 78 17.01 2.50 3.59
C THR A 78 15.53 2.83 3.73
N PRO A 79 14.64 1.84 3.92
CA PRO A 79 13.24 2.10 4.20
C PRO A 79 13.11 2.77 5.56
N GLU A 80 12.27 3.80 5.63
CA GLU A 80 11.89 4.38 6.92
C GLU A 80 11.12 3.35 7.76
N ASN A 81 11.23 3.42 9.08
CA ASN A 81 10.63 2.48 10.03
C ASN A 81 9.99 3.14 11.25
N ARG A 82 9.98 4.48 11.32
CA ARG A 82 9.40 5.24 12.42
C ARG A 82 8.03 5.76 12.04
N PHE A 83 7.03 5.49 12.89
CA PHE A 83 5.67 6.01 12.74
C PHE A 83 5.63 7.52 12.54
N SER A 84 6.43 8.28 13.30
CA SER A 84 6.47 9.74 13.21
C SER A 84 6.88 10.27 11.84
N GLU A 85 7.64 9.50 11.07
CA GLU A 85 8.06 9.90 9.72
C GLU A 85 7.03 9.48 8.67
N TYR A 86 6.44 8.29 8.80
CA TYR A 86 5.33 7.87 7.94
C TYR A 86 4.18 8.90 7.99
N LEU A 87 3.82 9.34 9.19
CA LEU A 87 2.74 10.32 9.40
C LEU A 87 3.03 11.70 8.80
N LYS A 88 4.28 12.05 8.49
CA LYS A 88 4.60 13.34 7.84
C LYS A 88 4.30 13.33 6.35
N ILE A 89 4.44 12.17 5.71
CA ILE A 89 4.38 12.07 4.25
C ILE A 89 3.15 11.33 3.75
N SER A 90 2.54 10.47 4.56
CA SER A 90 1.32 9.73 4.22
C SER A 90 0.22 10.67 3.70
N GLN A 91 -0.32 10.36 2.54
CA GLN A 91 -1.52 10.97 1.97
C GLN A 91 -2.79 10.36 2.58
N LEU A 92 -2.72 9.12 3.07
CA LEU A 92 -3.76 8.50 3.87
C LEU A 92 -3.76 9.11 5.27
N LYS A 93 -4.96 9.37 5.80
CA LYS A 93 -5.15 9.89 7.16
C LYS A 93 -5.46 8.75 8.12
N GLU A 94 -4.96 8.87 9.33
CA GLU A 94 -5.37 8.00 10.44
C GLU A 94 -6.88 8.12 10.66
N GLN A 95 -7.53 6.97 10.80
CA GLN A 95 -8.95 6.87 11.10
C GLN A 95 -9.11 6.29 12.50
N SER A 96 -10.03 6.84 13.29
CA SER A 96 -10.30 6.35 14.64
C SER A 96 -11.81 6.23 14.86
N ASN A 97 -12.22 5.23 15.64
CA ASN A 97 -13.59 5.01 16.08
C ASN A 97 -14.65 4.84 14.96
N VAL A 98 -14.23 4.48 13.74
CA VAL A 98 -15.15 4.16 12.64
C VAL A 98 -15.69 2.74 12.84
N SER A 99 -17.01 2.59 12.97
CA SER A 99 -17.64 1.30 13.32
C SER A 99 -18.79 0.88 12.40
N ALA A 100 -19.43 1.82 11.72
CA ALA A 100 -20.50 1.51 10.77
C ALA A 100 -19.92 1.12 9.42
N ALA A 101 -20.44 0.04 8.83
CA ALA A 101 -20.02 -0.41 7.49
C ALA A 101 -20.23 0.66 6.41
N SER A 102 -21.25 1.52 6.56
CA SER A 102 -21.52 2.65 5.67
C SER A 102 -20.38 3.67 5.61
N ASP A 103 -19.55 3.73 6.65
CA ASP A 103 -18.46 4.69 6.77
C ASP A 103 -17.12 4.01 6.44
N ILE A 104 -16.95 2.76 6.89
CA ILE A 104 -15.74 1.96 6.66
C ILE A 104 -15.54 1.68 5.16
N ILE A 105 -16.59 1.24 4.46
CA ILE A 105 -16.48 0.78 3.07
C ILE A 105 -16.03 1.92 2.14
N PRO A 106 -16.62 3.12 2.17
CA PRO A 106 -16.10 4.27 1.40
C PRO A 106 -14.67 4.66 1.78
N ALA A 107 -14.29 4.57 3.07
CA ALA A 107 -12.93 4.90 3.51
C ALA A 107 -11.88 3.92 2.96
N ILE A 108 -12.23 2.63 2.85
CA ILE A 108 -11.39 1.62 2.19
C ILE A 108 -11.23 1.94 0.70
N LEU A 109 -12.33 2.22 0.00
CA LEU A 109 -12.29 2.53 -1.43
C LEU A 109 -11.46 3.78 -1.73
N GLU A 110 -11.56 4.81 -0.89
CA GLU A 110 -10.73 6.02 -1.04
C GLU A 110 -9.25 5.73 -0.79
N SER A 111 -8.94 4.89 0.19
CA SER A 111 -7.55 4.46 0.44
C SER A 111 -6.98 3.71 -0.76
N LEU A 112 -7.72 2.73 -1.30
CA LEU A 112 -7.34 1.99 -2.50
C LEU A 112 -7.17 2.91 -3.71
N ARG A 113 -8.05 3.89 -3.91
CA ARG A 113 -7.94 4.87 -5.00
C ARG A 113 -6.62 5.65 -4.93
N ILE A 114 -6.18 6.03 -3.74
CA ILE A 114 -4.91 6.75 -3.55
C ILE A 114 -3.73 5.82 -3.80
N LEU A 115 -3.73 4.62 -3.21
CA LEU A 115 -2.66 3.62 -3.37
C LEU A 115 -2.46 3.23 -4.84
N ILE A 116 -3.53 2.81 -5.53
CA ILE A 116 -3.51 2.45 -6.96
C ILE A 116 -2.95 3.59 -7.82
N ALA A 117 -3.31 4.84 -7.52
CA ALA A 117 -2.81 5.99 -8.27
C ALA A 117 -1.30 6.21 -8.07
N GLN A 118 -0.81 6.01 -6.84
CA GLN A 118 0.61 6.09 -6.53
C GLN A 118 1.39 4.93 -7.16
N GLU A 119 0.88 3.70 -7.05
CA GLU A 119 1.49 2.50 -7.64
C GLU A 119 1.67 2.65 -9.14
N ARG A 120 0.64 3.09 -9.88
CA ARG A 120 0.75 3.37 -11.32
C ARG A 120 1.81 4.43 -11.65
N ALA A 121 1.97 5.45 -10.80
CA ALA A 121 2.98 6.48 -11.01
C ALA A 121 4.40 5.94 -10.78
N VAL A 122 4.61 5.08 -9.77
CA VAL A 122 5.92 4.46 -9.52
C VAL A 122 6.23 3.39 -10.57
N LEU A 123 5.24 2.63 -11.03
CA LEU A 123 5.38 1.64 -12.09
C LEU A 123 5.86 2.31 -13.39
N ALA A 124 5.27 3.44 -13.78
CA ALA A 124 5.72 4.17 -14.96
C ALA A 124 7.20 4.61 -14.86
N LEU A 125 7.64 5.04 -13.67
CA LEU A 125 9.06 5.38 -13.43
C LEU A 125 9.96 4.14 -13.50
N ALA A 126 9.49 3.00 -13.00
CA ALA A 126 10.22 1.73 -13.05
C ALA A 126 10.38 1.23 -14.48
N ASP A 127 9.32 1.31 -15.30
CA ASP A 127 9.37 0.97 -16.73
C ASP A 127 10.35 1.86 -17.50
N GLU A 128 10.36 3.18 -17.24
CA GLU A 128 11.31 4.12 -17.85
C GLU A 128 12.78 3.86 -17.47
N ALA A 129 13.00 3.21 -16.32
CA ALA A 129 14.32 2.89 -15.78
C ALA A 129 14.77 1.45 -16.08
N ASP A 130 14.00 0.70 -16.87
CA ASP A 130 14.19 -0.74 -17.09
C ASP A 130 14.26 -1.55 -15.77
N ASP A 131 13.60 -1.07 -14.71
CA ASP A 131 13.52 -1.73 -13.41
C ASP A 131 12.34 -2.71 -13.35
N THR A 132 12.45 -3.80 -14.11
CA THR A 132 11.39 -4.82 -14.22
C THR A 132 10.95 -5.38 -12.88
N ALA A 133 11.86 -5.56 -11.92
CA ALA A 133 11.51 -6.12 -10.61
C ALA A 133 10.60 -5.19 -9.79
N THR A 134 10.77 -3.87 -9.90
CA THR A 134 9.82 -2.93 -9.29
C THR A 134 8.51 -2.89 -10.06
N SER A 135 8.55 -2.92 -11.40
CA SER A 135 7.34 -2.95 -12.24
C SER A 135 6.48 -4.18 -11.96
N ASP A 136 7.09 -5.36 -11.81
CA ASP A 136 6.40 -6.62 -11.52
C ASP A 136 5.74 -6.57 -10.15
N LEU A 137 6.47 -6.16 -9.10
CA LEU A 137 5.91 -5.99 -7.75
C LEU A 137 4.66 -5.09 -7.76
N LEU A 138 4.75 -3.94 -8.42
CA LEU A 138 3.64 -2.99 -8.47
C LEU A 138 2.48 -3.50 -9.34
N SER A 139 2.76 -4.28 -10.38
CA SER A 139 1.72 -4.91 -11.20
C SER A 139 0.92 -5.94 -10.41
N ASP A 140 1.60 -6.75 -9.59
CA ASP A 140 0.94 -7.73 -8.71
C ASP A 140 0.08 -7.05 -7.63
N LEU A 141 0.57 -5.96 -7.04
CA LEU A 141 -0.22 -5.13 -6.11
C LEU A 141 -1.47 -4.57 -6.79
N LEU A 142 -1.33 -4.01 -7.99
CA LEU A 142 -2.42 -3.44 -8.75
C LEU A 142 -3.50 -4.48 -9.08
N ASP A 143 -3.14 -5.68 -9.53
CA ASP A 143 -4.11 -6.74 -9.83
C ASP A 143 -4.94 -7.12 -8.58
N GLY A 144 -4.26 -7.31 -7.44
CA GLY A 144 -4.91 -7.64 -6.18
C GLY A 144 -5.82 -6.50 -5.67
N GLN A 145 -5.37 -5.26 -5.75
CA GLN A 145 -6.10 -4.10 -5.26
C GLN A 145 -7.27 -3.71 -6.16
N GLU A 146 -7.14 -3.77 -7.48
CA GLU A 146 -8.24 -3.48 -8.41
C GLU A 146 -9.38 -4.49 -8.25
N LYS A 147 -9.03 -5.78 -8.06
CA LYS A 147 -10.00 -6.82 -7.71
C LYS A 147 -10.67 -6.53 -6.37
N THR A 148 -9.91 -6.14 -5.36
CA THR A 148 -10.43 -5.78 -4.05
C THR A 148 -11.36 -4.58 -4.13
N ALA A 149 -10.98 -3.54 -4.88
CA ALA A 149 -11.78 -2.34 -5.09
C ALA A 149 -13.13 -2.69 -5.75
N TRP A 150 -13.14 -3.56 -6.77
CA TRP A 150 -14.38 -4.08 -7.35
C TRP A 150 -15.25 -4.80 -6.31
N MET A 151 -14.69 -5.75 -5.57
CA MET A 151 -15.43 -6.53 -4.58
C MET A 151 -16.01 -5.66 -3.45
N VAL A 152 -15.23 -4.69 -2.97
CA VAL A 152 -15.66 -3.74 -1.92
C VAL A 152 -16.69 -2.75 -2.47
N ALA A 153 -16.55 -2.29 -3.72
CA ALA A 153 -17.54 -1.42 -4.35
C ALA A 153 -18.88 -2.14 -4.55
N ALA A 154 -18.85 -3.42 -4.96
CA ALA A 154 -20.04 -4.25 -5.15
C ALA A 154 -20.85 -4.44 -3.85
N TYR A 155 -20.25 -4.26 -2.68
CA TYR A 155 -20.96 -4.26 -1.40
C TYR A 155 -21.93 -3.07 -1.27
N LEU A 156 -21.66 -1.95 -1.93
CA LEU A 156 -22.50 -0.74 -1.85
C LEU A 156 -23.74 -0.79 -2.77
N GLY A 157 -23.81 -1.73 -3.70
CA GLY A 157 -24.87 -1.86 -4.70
C GLY A 157 -24.49 -1.28 -6.04
#